data_AF-A0A3C1PJE6-F1
#
_entry.id   AF-A0A3C1PJE6-F1
#
_cell.length_a   1.000
_cell.length_b   1.000
_cell.length_c   1.000
_cell.angle_alpha   90.00
_cell.angle_beta   90.00
_cell.angle_gamma   90.00
#
_symmetry.space_group_name_H-M   'P 1'
#
loop_
_entity.id
_entity.type
_entity.pdbx_description
1 polymer ?
#
loop_
_entity_poly.entity_id
_entity_poly.type
_entity_poly.pdbx_seq_one_letter_code
_entity_poly.pdbx_strand_id
1 'polypeptide(L)' 'KIGYLLGLPTKKLDSIIYYEKYVVVKPGIKAADGVAQLDFLSEEEYLDILDTLPKDNQTLEDDNPDKFIAKMGAE' A
#
# COMPACT_ATOMS: atom_id res chain seq x y z
N LYS A 1 -24.16 -16.19 6.59
CA LYS A 1 -24.61 -17.56 6.25
C LYS A 1 -25.02 -17.63 4.76
N ILE A 2 -24.07 -17.54 3.82
CA ILE A 2 -24.28 -17.75 2.36
C ILE A 2 -23.24 -18.72 1.76
N GLY A 3 -22.13 -19.02 2.45
CA GLY A 3 -21.05 -19.87 1.91
C GLY A 3 -21.31 -21.38 1.86
N TYR A 4 -22.47 -21.88 2.29
CA TYR A 4 -22.69 -23.33 2.40
C TYR A 4 -23.19 -24.00 1.10
N LEU A 5 -23.47 -23.22 0.03
CA LEU A 5 -24.07 -23.77 -1.20
C LEU A 5 -23.07 -24.08 -2.34
N LEU A 6 -21.76 -23.90 -2.16
CA LEU A 6 -20.78 -24.01 -3.25
C LEU A 6 -19.61 -24.99 -3.04
N GLY A 7 -19.63 -25.81 -1.98
CA GLY A 7 -18.74 -26.98 -1.89
C GLY A 7 -17.24 -26.72 -1.91
N LEU A 8 -16.77 -25.55 -1.44
CA LEU A 8 -15.35 -25.23 -1.35
C LEU A 8 -14.82 -25.37 0.08
N PRO A 9 -13.64 -25.99 0.28
CA PRO A 9 -13.06 -26.22 1.61
C PRO A 9 -12.69 -24.90 2.29
N THR A 10 -13.22 -24.72 3.50
CA THR A 10 -13.19 -23.51 4.34
C THR A 10 -11.80 -22.91 4.59
N LYS A 11 -10.72 -23.69 4.42
CA LYS A 11 -9.34 -23.24 4.65
C LYS A 11 -8.79 -22.24 3.62
N LYS A 12 -9.46 -22.03 2.48
CA LYS A 12 -9.10 -20.95 1.53
C LYS A 12 -9.92 -19.67 1.71
N LEU A 13 -10.99 -19.70 2.51
CA LEU A 13 -11.85 -18.53 2.69
C LEU A 13 -11.29 -17.54 3.71
N ASP A 14 -10.49 -18.00 4.68
CA ASP A 14 -9.81 -17.15 5.66
C ASP A 14 -8.56 -16.45 5.11
N SER A 15 -8.03 -16.88 3.96
CA SER A 15 -6.91 -16.20 3.27
C SER A 15 -7.37 -15.06 2.35
N ILE A 16 -8.68 -14.83 2.23
CA ILE A 16 -9.28 -13.93 1.22
C ILE A 16 -9.55 -12.51 1.77
N ILE A 17 -9.38 -12.25 3.07
CA ILE A 17 -9.64 -10.92 3.66
C ILE A 17 -8.48 -10.49 4.57
N TYR A 18 -7.28 -10.29 4.01
CA TYR A 18 -6.14 -9.62 4.70
C TYR A 18 -5.21 -8.88 3.73
N TYR A 19 -5.71 -8.41 2.58
CA TYR A 19 -4.90 -7.51 1.76
C TYR A 19 -5.00 -6.09 2.34
N GLU A 20 -4.24 -5.82 3.40
CA GLU A 20 -3.99 -4.45 3.86
C GLU A 20 -3.28 -3.71 2.71
N LYS A 21 -4.06 -2.91 1.98
CA LYS A 21 -3.53 -2.08 0.89
C LYS A 21 -3.12 -0.73 1.45
N TYR A 22 -1.99 -0.24 0.95
CA TYR A 22 -1.57 1.13 1.15
C TYR A 22 -2.14 2.00 0.02
N VAL A 23 -2.56 3.21 0.35
CA VAL A 23 -2.98 4.24 -0.58
C VAL A 23 -1.91 5.31 -0.61
N VAL A 24 -1.41 5.64 -1.81
CA VAL A 24 -0.45 6.74 -1.99
C VAL A 24 -1.17 8.06 -1.76
N VAL A 25 -0.84 8.73 -0.66
CA VAL A 25 -1.34 10.08 -0.34
C VAL A 25 -0.49 11.13 -1.04
N LYS A 26 0.83 10.89 -1.11
CA LYS A 26 1.80 11.76 -1.77
C LYS A 26 2.87 10.91 -2.46
N PRO A 27 2.97 10.97 -3.80
CA PRO A 27 3.95 10.16 -4.52
C PRO A 27 5.40 10.65 -4.35
N GLY A 28 5.61 11.91 -3.97
CA GLY A 28 6.96 12.45 -3.74
C GLY A 28 7.89 12.25 -4.93
N ILE A 29 9.16 11.92 -4.64
CA ILE A 29 10.15 11.56 -5.66
C ILE A 29 9.74 10.36 -6.52
N LYS A 30 8.83 9.49 -6.05
CA LYS A 30 8.35 8.32 -6.80
C LYS A 30 7.34 8.65 -7.88
N ALA A 31 6.90 9.90 -7.99
CA ALA A 31 6.17 10.39 -9.15
C ALA A 31 6.96 10.20 -10.46
N ALA A 32 8.29 10.31 -10.42
CA ALA A 32 9.15 10.07 -11.57
C ALA A 32 9.17 8.58 -12.00
N ASP A 33 8.90 7.68 -11.06
CA ASP A 33 8.83 6.22 -11.28
C ASP A 33 7.43 5.78 -11.74
N GLY A 34 6.50 6.74 -11.95
CA GLY A 34 5.14 6.49 -12.39
C GLY A 34 4.13 6.26 -11.27
N VAL A 35 4.53 6.39 -10.00
CA VAL A 35 3.62 6.29 -8.85
C VAL A 35 2.74 7.54 -8.79
N ALA A 36 1.42 7.35 -8.82
CA ALA A 36 0.45 8.42 -8.76
C ALA A 36 -0.21 8.52 -7.38
N GLN A 37 -0.76 9.69 -7.09
CA GLN A 37 -1.65 9.85 -5.94
C GLN A 37 -2.89 8.97 -6.11
N LEU A 38 -3.36 8.36 -5.02
CA LEU A 38 -4.45 7.38 -4.95
C LEU A 38 -4.14 6.02 -5.56
N ASP A 39 -2.88 5.74 -5.94
CA ASP A 39 -2.47 4.39 -6.28
C ASP A 39 -2.57 3.47 -5.06
N PHE A 40 -2.98 2.24 -5.32
CA PHE A 40 -3.05 1.18 -4.31
C PHE A 40 -1.81 0.30 -4.41
N LEU A 41 -1.08 0.19 -3.31
CA LEU A 41 0.09 -0.66 -3.18
C LEU A 41 -0.27 -1.86 -2.30
N SER A 42 0.23 -3.03 -2.68
CA SER A 42 0.40 -4.15 -1.76
C SER A 42 1.50 -3.84 -0.73
N GLU A 43 1.55 -4.62 0.34
CA GLU A 43 2.61 -4.51 1.35
C GLU A 43 4.01 -4.68 0.72
N GLU A 44 4.16 -5.65 -0.18
CA GLU A 44 5.42 -5.89 -0.91
C GLU A 44 5.85 -4.66 -1.73
N GLU A 45 4.95 -4.09 -2.54
CA GLU A 45 5.23 -2.89 -3.34
C GLU A 45 5.55 -1.67 -2.46
N TYR A 46 4.87 -1.53 -1.32
CA TYR A 46 5.14 -0.46 -0.37
C TYR A 46 6.54 -0.59 0.24
N LEU A 47 6.93 -1.79 0.68
CA LEU A 47 8.26 -2.06 1.23
C LEU A 47 9.36 -1.86 0.18
N ASP A 48 9.14 -2.30 -1.07
CA ASP A 48 10.07 -2.08 -2.17
C ASP A 48 10.27 -0.59 -2.47
N ILE A 49 9.18 0.20 -2.41
CA ILE A 49 9.29 1.65 -2.53
C ILE A 49 10.12 2.21 -1.38
N LEU A 50 9.85 1.82 -0.13
CA LEU A 50 10.60 2.30 1.04
C LEU A 50 12.10 2.02 0.94
N ASP A 51 12.49 0.84 0.45
CA ASP A 51 13.90 0.45 0.30
C ASP A 51 14.63 1.24 -0.80
N THR A 52 13.89 1.78 -1.78
CA THR A 52 14.44 2.61 -2.85
C THR A 52 14.40 4.11 -2.55
N LEU A 53 13.80 4.52 -1.44
CA LEU A 53 13.82 5.91 -1.00
C LEU A 53 15.18 6.30 -0.38
N PRO A 54 15.59 7.57 -0.50
CA PRO A 54 16.65 8.13 0.32
C PRO A 54 16.37 7.94 1.81
N LYS A 55 17.40 7.66 2.60
CA LYS A 55 17.27 7.36 4.05
C LYS A 55 16.60 8.47 4.85
N ASP A 56 16.71 9.70 4.38
CA ASP A 56 16.17 10.92 4.95
C ASP A 56 14.76 11.26 4.43
N ASN A 57 14.22 10.53 3.45
CA ASN A 57 12.89 10.84 2.87
C ASN A 57 11.78 10.76 3.93
N GLN A 58 11.85 9.79 4.86
CA GLN A 58 10.90 9.66 5.96
C GLN A 58 11.00 10.80 6.98
N THR A 59 12.17 11.47 7.06
CA THR A 59 12.41 12.59 7.98
C THR A 59 12.06 13.95 7.38
N LEU A 60 11.71 14.00 6.09
CA LEU A 60 11.23 15.22 5.46
C LEU A 60 9.92 15.67 6.11
N GLU A 61 9.67 16.98 6.10
CA GLU A 61 8.38 17.54 6.50
C GLU A 61 7.26 17.08 5.56
N ASP A 62 6.04 16.96 6.05
CA ASP A 62 4.89 16.47 5.27
C ASP A 62 4.54 17.36 4.07
N ASP A 63 4.88 18.65 4.14
CA ASP A 63 4.70 19.61 3.05
C ASP A 63 5.77 19.50 1.97
N ASN A 64 6.93 18.88 2.26
CA ASN A 64 8.04 18.78 1.34
C ASN A 64 7.64 18.00 0.07
N PRO A 65 7.77 18.58 -1.14
CA PRO A 65 7.28 17.99 -2.39
C PRO A 65 7.89 16.61 -2.69
N ASP A 66 9.08 16.32 -2.19
CA ASP A 66 9.83 15.10 -2.46
C ASP A 66 9.47 13.95 -1.49
N LYS A 67 8.73 14.23 -0.41
CA LYS A 67 8.33 13.22 0.56
C LYS A 67 7.32 12.24 -0.03
N PHE A 68 7.65 10.95 0.05
CA PHE A 68 6.71 9.88 -0.25
C PHE A 68 5.85 9.58 0.99
N ILE A 69 4.54 9.50 0.81
CA ILE A 69 3.58 9.17 1.86
C ILE A 69 2.56 8.20 1.29
N ALA A 70 2.53 6.99 1.83
CA ALA A 70 1.45 6.05 1.64
C ALA A 70 0.92 5.59 3.00
N LYS A 71 -0.41 5.41 3.10
CA LYS A 71 -1.08 5.03 4.34
C LYS A 71 -1.93 3.80 4.13
N MET A 72 -2.05 2.95 5.14
CA MET A 72 -2.99 1.83 5.06
C MET A 72 -4.42 2.36 5.03
N GLY A 73 -5.32 1.69 4.29
CA GLY A 73 -6.71 2.10 4.06
C GLY A 73 -7.62 2.21 5.31
N ALA A 74 -7.05 2.26 6.52
CA ALA A 74 -7.74 2.40 7.80
C ALA A 74 -7.21 3.56 8.67
N GLU A 75 -6.37 4.47 8.13
CA GLU A 75 -5.74 5.58 8.88
C GLU A 75 -5.89 6.97 8.22
#